data_AF-A0A5S9M3V7-F1
#
_entry.id   AF-A0A5S9M3V7-F1
#
_cell.length_a   1.000
_cell.length_b   1.000
_cell.length_c   1.000
_cell.angle_alpha   90.00
_cell.angle_beta   90.00
_cell.angle_gamma   90.00
#
_symmetry.space_group_name_H-M   'P 1'
#
loop_
_entity.id
_entity.type
_entity.pdbx_description
1 polymer ?
#
loop_
_entity_poly.entity_id
_entity_poly.type
_entity_poly.pdbx_seq_one_letter_code
_entity_poly.pdbx_strand_id
1 'polypeptide(L)'
;MIDLEYILGKAKLDLKNDITFKDMAAEWLDVYSNTDRKKISTVRVRKHEIGHLNTFFGYRKLKDITKKKMYQDAITSLKVDKKLSENTISGIHGTARMIFKRALEQDLIFVDPSVGLLICQKIRKQSKKSKMKK
;
A
#
# COMPACT_ATOMS: atom_id res chain seq x y z
N MET A 1 -25.20 -5.53 -17.74
CA MET A 1 -25.06 -4.10 -18.14
C MET A 1 -23.87 -3.42 -17.46
N ILE A 2 -23.43 -3.87 -16.28
CA ILE A 2 -22.24 -3.36 -15.57
C ILE A 2 -20.93 -3.76 -16.27
N ASP A 3 -20.90 -4.88 -16.98
CA ASP A 3 -19.69 -5.45 -17.57
C ASP A 3 -19.13 -4.64 -18.74
N LEU A 4 -19.99 -3.97 -19.52
CA LEU A 4 -19.55 -3.22 -20.70
C LEU A 4 -18.89 -1.89 -20.32
N GLU A 5 -19.42 -1.19 -19.33
CA GLU A 5 -18.80 0.02 -18.78
C GLU A 5 -17.47 -0.30 -18.10
N TYR A 6 -17.38 -1.44 -17.40
CA TYR A 6 -16.13 -1.95 -16.83
C TYR A 6 -15.07 -2.23 -17.90
N ILE A 7 -15.45 -2.91 -18.99
CA ILE A 7 -14.55 -3.21 -20.12
C ILE A 7 -14.10 -1.92 -20.82
N LEU A 8 -15.00 -0.97 -21.06
CA LEU A 8 -14.69 0.31 -21.69
C LEU A 8 -13.81 1.21 -20.79
N GLY A 9 -14.08 1.24 -19.49
CA GLY A 9 -13.24 1.93 -18.51
C GLY A 9 -11.82 1.36 -18.49
N LYS A 10 -11.70 0.02 -18.49
CA LYS A 10 -10.41 -0.68 -18.53
C LYS A 10 -9.60 -0.38 -19.80
N ALA A 11 -10.26 -0.38 -20.96
CA ALA A 11 -9.61 -0.09 -22.24
C ALA A 11 -9.12 1.38 -22.33
N LYS A 12 -9.86 2.32 -21.74
CA LYS A 12 -9.48 3.75 -21.74
C LYS A 12 -8.30 4.05 -20.81
N LEU A 13 -8.15 3.29 -19.73
CA LEU A 13 -7.01 3.36 -18.81
C LEU A 13 -5.71 2.85 -19.44
N ASP A 14 -5.81 1.73 -20.17
CA ASP A 14 -4.67 1.04 -20.78
C ASP A 14 -3.95 1.89 -21.83
N LEU A 15 -4.64 2.89 -22.39
CA LEU A 15 -4.11 3.82 -23.38
C LEU A 15 -3.32 5.01 -22.78
N LYS A 16 -3.44 5.28 -21.47
CA LYS A 16 -2.94 6.52 -20.87
C LYS A 16 -1.91 6.36 -19.75
N ASN A 17 -1.86 5.22 -19.04
CA ASN A 17 -1.14 5.15 -17.77
C ASN A 17 -0.09 4.04 -17.72
N ASP A 18 1.15 4.40 -18.09
CA ASP A 18 2.36 3.60 -17.93
C ASP A 18 3.14 3.93 -16.65
N ILE A 19 2.48 4.59 -15.69
CA ILE A 19 3.07 4.98 -14.42
C ILE A 19 3.55 3.75 -13.62
N THR A 20 4.81 3.80 -13.19
CA THR A 20 5.40 2.76 -12.37
C THR A 20 5.01 2.94 -10.90
N PHE A 21 5.12 1.87 -10.10
CA PHE A 21 4.88 1.97 -8.67
C PHE A 21 5.79 3.01 -8.01
N LYS A 22 7.04 3.11 -8.47
CA LYS A 22 8.01 4.06 -7.94
C LYS A 22 7.55 5.50 -8.15
N ASP A 23 7.05 5.82 -9.35
CA ASP A 23 6.59 7.17 -9.69
C ASP A 23 5.35 7.53 -8.88
N MET A 24 4.38 6.62 -8.80
CA MET A 24 3.17 6.81 -7.98
C MET A 24 3.50 6.98 -6.49
N ALA A 25 4.44 6.19 -5.97
CA ALA A 25 4.86 6.28 -4.58
C ALA A 25 5.58 7.61 -4.29
N ALA A 26 6.34 8.13 -5.25
CA ALA A 26 7.01 9.42 -5.13
C ALA A 26 6.00 10.58 -5.14
N GLU A 27 5.05 10.57 -6.08
CA GLU A 27 3.95 11.54 -6.13
C GLU A 27 3.13 11.52 -4.83
N TRP A 28 2.75 10.32 -4.39
CA TRP A 28 2.01 10.16 -3.14
C TRP A 28 2.78 10.71 -1.93
N LEU A 29 4.08 10.47 -1.85
CA LEU A 29 4.91 10.94 -0.73
C LEU A 29 5.01 12.47 -0.71
N ASP A 30 5.15 13.09 -1.89
CA ASP A 30 5.18 14.55 -2.02
C ASP A 30 3.86 15.16 -1.53
N VAL A 31 2.73 14.70 -2.07
CA VAL A 31 1.40 15.16 -1.65
C VAL A 31 1.17 14.90 -0.16
N TYR A 32 1.49 13.70 0.35
CA TYR A 32 1.32 13.36 1.75
C TYR A 32 2.16 14.23 2.69
N SER A 33 3.37 14.63 2.26
CA SER A 33 4.24 15.50 3.03
C SER A 33 3.75 16.96 3.08
N ASN A 34 3.04 17.39 2.03
CA ASN A 34 2.53 18.76 1.88
C ASN A 34 1.09 18.95 2.40
N THR A 35 0.27 17.90 2.44
CA THR A 35 -1.17 18.00 2.75
C THR A 35 -1.44 18.23 4.24
N ASP A 36 -0.59 17.71 5.12
CA ASP A 36 -0.77 17.79 6.57
C ASP A 36 0.54 18.25 7.21
N ARG A 37 0.49 18.97 8.35
CA ARG A 37 1.67 19.26 9.19
C ARG A 37 2.22 17.98 9.85
N LYS A 38 2.61 16.98 9.05
CA LYS A 38 3.20 15.74 9.50
C LYS A 38 4.60 16.02 10.03
N LYS A 39 4.97 15.34 11.10
CA LYS A 39 6.34 15.38 11.62
C LYS A 39 7.29 14.83 10.55
N ILE A 40 8.44 15.49 10.39
CA ILE A 40 9.51 15.06 9.48
C ILE A 40 9.92 13.60 9.76
N SER A 41 9.90 13.19 11.03
CA SER A 41 10.16 11.81 11.43
C SER A 41 9.17 10.80 10.83
N THR A 42 7.89 11.17 10.71
CA THR A 42 6.86 10.33 10.09
C THR A 42 7.09 10.20 8.59
N VAL A 43 7.39 11.31 7.90
CA VAL A 43 7.71 11.30 6.46
C VAL A 43 8.93 10.42 6.18
N ARG A 44 9.96 10.49 7.03
CA ARG A 44 11.15 9.63 6.93
C ARG A 44 10.82 8.14 7.05
N VAL A 45 9.96 7.77 8.00
CA VAL A 45 9.50 6.37 8.14
C VAL A 45 8.78 5.91 6.88
N ARG A 46 7.86 6.72 6.35
CA ARG A 46 7.13 6.42 5.11
C ARG A 46 8.07 6.28 3.90
N LYS A 47 9.08 7.13 3.78
CA LYS A 47 10.11 7.03 2.73
C LYS A 47 10.89 5.72 2.83
N HIS A 48 11.23 5.28 4.04
CA HIS A 48 11.94 4.02 4.25
C HIS A 48 11.08 2.80 3.87
N GLU A 49 9.79 2.82 4.26
CA GLU A 49 8.82 1.79 3.90
C GLU A 49 8.59 1.71 2.38
N ILE A 50 8.51 2.85 1.70
CA ILE A 50 8.45 2.93 0.23
C ILE A 50 9.70 2.31 -0.40
N GLY A 51 10.89 2.51 0.17
CA GLY A 51 12.12 1.89 -0.30
C GLY A 51 12.04 0.35 -0.34
N HIS A 52 11.43 -0.26 0.67
CA HIS A 52 11.19 -1.70 0.68
C HIS A 52 10.22 -2.12 -0.42
N LEU A 53 9.10 -1.40 -0.58
CA LEU A 53 8.12 -1.70 -1.63
C LEU A 53 8.71 -1.55 -3.04
N ASN A 54 9.53 -0.53 -3.27
CA ASN A 54 10.19 -0.27 -4.54
C ASN A 54 11.17 -1.39 -4.94
N THR A 55 11.71 -2.14 -3.98
CA THR A 55 12.58 -3.29 -4.27
C THR A 55 11.81 -4.40 -5.01
N PHE A 56 10.51 -4.54 -4.76
CA PHE A 56 9.67 -5.57 -5.39
C PHE A 56 8.87 -5.04 -6.58
N PHE A 57 8.33 -3.83 -6.44
CA PHE A 57 7.35 -3.26 -7.36
C PHE A 57 7.85 -2.07 -8.16
N GLY A 58 9.00 -1.49 -7.83
CA GLY A 58 9.41 -0.17 -8.30
C GLY A 58 9.41 0.00 -9.82
N TYR A 59 9.90 -1.01 -10.56
CA TYR A 59 9.95 -0.98 -12.03
C TYR A 59 8.69 -1.55 -12.70
N ARG A 60 7.70 -2.00 -11.93
CA ARG A 60 6.45 -2.56 -12.46
C ARG A 60 5.43 -1.45 -12.62
N LYS A 61 4.64 -1.54 -13.70
CA LYS A 61 3.48 -0.67 -13.92
C LYS A 61 2.41 -1.00 -12.87
N LEU A 62 1.68 0.00 -12.40
CA LEU A 62 0.64 -0.22 -11.37
C LEU A 62 -0.42 -1.23 -11.80
N LYS A 63 -0.81 -1.20 -13.08
CA LYS A 63 -1.79 -2.13 -13.66
C LYS A 63 -1.37 -3.61 -13.55
N ASP A 64 -0.08 -3.88 -13.52
CA ASP A 64 0.46 -5.24 -13.45
C ASP A 64 0.52 -5.77 -12.00
N ILE A 65 0.42 -4.88 -11.01
CA ILE A 65 0.49 -5.22 -9.56
C ILE A 65 -0.87 -5.71 -9.04
N THR A 66 -1.83 -5.97 -9.92
CA THR A 66 -3.20 -6.39 -9.58
C THR A 66 -3.31 -7.83 -9.05
N LYS A 67 -2.25 -8.64 -9.13
CA LYS A 67 -2.27 -10.03 -8.64
C LYS A 67 -2.02 -10.08 -7.13
N LYS A 68 -3.06 -10.42 -6.35
CA LYS A 68 -2.99 -10.67 -4.89
C LYS A 68 -1.80 -11.54 -4.48
N LYS A 69 -1.48 -12.55 -5.28
CA LYS A 69 -0.33 -13.43 -5.06
C LYS A 69 1.00 -12.68 -5.04
N MET A 70 1.25 -11.76 -5.98
CA MET A 70 2.50 -11.00 -6.04
C MET A 70 2.67 -10.10 -4.82
N TYR A 71 1.59 -9.49 -4.36
CA TYR A 71 1.62 -8.66 -3.16
C TYR A 71 1.86 -9.50 -1.90
N GLN A 72 1.19 -10.65 -1.77
CA GLN A 72 1.42 -11.61 -0.68
C GLN A 72 2.86 -12.14 -0.67
N ASP A 73 3.41 -12.47 -1.84
CA ASP A 73 4.78 -12.98 -1.98
C ASP A 73 5.80 -11.92 -1.52
N ALA A 74 5.61 -10.64 -1.90
CA ALA A 74 6.47 -9.55 -1.44
C ALA A 74 6.45 -9.38 0.08
N ILE A 75 5.26 -9.41 0.70
CA ILE A 75 5.14 -9.31 2.16
C ILE A 75 5.76 -10.54 2.85
N THR A 76 5.61 -11.73 2.26
CA THR A 76 6.19 -12.97 2.77
C THR A 76 7.72 -12.92 2.70
N SER A 77 8.31 -12.46 1.59
CA SER A 77 9.75 -12.24 1.45
C SER A 77 10.30 -11.20 2.44
N LEU A 78 9.57 -10.11 2.70
CA LEU A 78 9.95 -9.15 3.74
C LEU A 78 9.99 -9.78 5.14
N LYS A 79 9.11 -10.75 5.42
CA LYS A 79 9.09 -11.47 6.69
C LYS A 79 10.16 -12.55 6.77
N VAL A 80 10.32 -13.36 5.73
CA VAL A 80 11.19 -14.54 5.73
C VAL A 80 12.64 -14.17 5.41
N ASP A 81 12.86 -13.44 4.32
CA ASP A 81 14.20 -13.16 3.79
C ASP A 81 14.87 -12.00 4.53
N LYS A 82 14.09 -10.96 4.84
CA LYS A 82 14.58 -9.77 5.55
C LYS A 82 14.37 -9.82 7.06
N LYS A 83 13.69 -10.85 7.59
CA LYS A 83 13.41 -11.06 9.02
C LYS A 83 12.89 -9.80 9.73
N LEU A 84 12.08 -9.00 9.03
CA LEU A 84 11.56 -7.75 9.56
C LEU A 84 10.54 -8.02 10.67
N SER A 85 10.49 -7.11 11.64
CA SER A 85 9.51 -7.19 12.73
C SER A 85 8.08 -7.02 12.19
N GLU A 86 7.10 -7.61 12.88
CA GLU A 86 5.68 -7.45 12.56
C GLU A 86 5.25 -5.97 12.50
N ASN A 87 5.79 -5.14 13.39
CA ASN A 87 5.49 -3.72 13.42
C ASN A 87 5.98 -3.01 12.15
N THR A 88 7.18 -3.36 11.68
CA THR A 88 7.74 -2.84 10.43
C THR A 88 6.91 -3.28 9.23
N ILE A 89 6.54 -4.57 9.17
CA ILE A 89 5.71 -5.11 8.07
C ILE A 89 4.32 -4.45 8.05
N SER A 90 3.71 -4.25 9.22
CA SER A 90 2.45 -3.54 9.36
C SER A 90 2.55 -2.10 8.87
N GLY A 91 3.65 -1.41 9.19
CA GLY A 91 3.96 -0.07 8.67
C GLY A 91 4.07 -0.04 7.15
N ILE A 92 4.85 -0.96 6.57
CA ILE A 92 5.02 -1.14 5.12
C ILE A 92 3.67 -1.41 4.44
N HIS A 93 2.87 -2.32 4.98
CA HIS A 93 1.55 -2.63 4.44
C HIS A 93 0.61 -1.43 4.50
N GLY A 94 0.61 -0.70 5.62
CA GLY A 94 -0.16 0.54 5.77
C GLY A 94 0.20 1.57 4.70
N THR A 95 1.49 1.79 4.45
CA THR A 95 1.96 2.70 3.40
C THR A 95 1.57 2.24 2.01
N ALA A 96 1.75 0.95 1.70
CA ALA A 96 1.33 0.38 0.43
C ALA A 96 -0.16 0.61 0.18
N ARG A 97 -1.00 0.35 1.19
CA ARG A 97 -2.46 0.57 1.12
C ARG A 97 -2.80 2.03 0.84
N MET A 98 -2.09 2.98 1.44
CA MET A 98 -2.33 4.41 1.16
C MET A 98 -2.00 4.79 -0.28
N ILE A 99 -0.90 4.25 -0.82
CA ILE A 99 -0.48 4.48 -2.22
C ILE A 99 -1.49 3.84 -3.18
N PHE A 100 -1.89 2.59 -2.96
CA PHE A 100 -2.88 1.92 -3.82
C PHE A 100 -4.25 2.58 -3.74
N LYS A 101 -4.66 3.05 -2.56
CA LYS A 101 -5.90 3.82 -2.43
C LYS A 101 -5.85 5.10 -3.27
N ARG A 102 -4.74 5.83 -3.24
CA ARG A 102 -4.57 7.04 -4.06
C ARG A 102 -4.59 6.71 -5.55
N ALA A 103 -3.94 5.62 -5.95
CA ALA A 103 -3.98 5.13 -7.32
C ALA A 103 -5.39 4.73 -7.77
N LEU A 104 -6.19 4.15 -6.87
CA LEU A 104 -7.60 3.84 -7.12
C LEU A 104 -8.43 5.12 -7.28
N GLU A 105 -8.20 6.15 -6.44
CA GLU A 105 -8.86 7.46 -6.53
C GLU A 105 -8.54 8.22 -7.82
N GLN A 106 -7.35 7.99 -8.39
CA GLN A 106 -6.91 8.58 -9.66
C GLN A 106 -7.28 7.72 -10.87
N ASP A 107 -8.07 6.66 -10.68
CA ASP A 107 -8.41 5.68 -11.71
C ASP A 107 -7.14 5.16 -12.42
N LEU A 108 -6.08 4.86 -11.70
CA LEU A 108 -4.85 4.22 -12.22
C LEU A 108 -4.89 2.69 -12.09
N ILE A 109 -5.71 2.20 -11.15
CA ILE A 109 -5.98 0.78 -10.91
C ILE A 109 -7.47 0.60 -10.67
N PHE A 110 -8.00 -0.59 -10.99
CA PHE A 110 -9.40 -0.94 -10.70
C PHE A 110 -9.60 -1.67 -9.38
N VAL A 111 -8.54 -2.31 -8.88
CA VAL A 111 -8.62 -3.18 -7.70
C VAL A 111 -7.40 -2.91 -6.82
N ASP A 112 -7.64 -2.64 -5.55
CA ASP A 112 -6.57 -2.52 -4.55
C ASP A 112 -6.03 -3.92 -4.18
N PRO A 113 -4.75 -4.23 -4.49
CA PRO A 113 -4.16 -5.54 -4.20
C PRO A 113 -3.88 -5.75 -2.70
N SER A 114 -3.92 -4.69 -1.89
CA SER A 114 -3.72 -4.77 -0.44
C SER A 114 -4.96 -5.26 0.31
N VAL A 115 -6.14 -5.19 -0.30
CA VAL A 115 -7.41 -5.61 0.30
C VAL A 115 -7.52 -7.14 0.35
N GLY A 116 -7.75 -7.67 1.56
CA GLY A 116 -7.92 -9.11 1.79
C GLY A 116 -6.61 -9.87 2.04
N LEU A 117 -5.51 -9.17 2.31
CA LEU A 117 -4.27 -9.83 2.74
C LEU A 117 -4.44 -10.41 4.15
N LEU A 118 -4.11 -11.70 4.32
CA LEU A 118 -4.05 -12.35 5.62
C LEU A 118 -2.75 -11.95 6.33
N ILE A 119 -2.72 -10.74 6.87
CA ILE A 119 -1.68 -10.38 7.83
C ILE A 119 -2.10 -10.99 9.15
N CYS A 120 -1.29 -11.92 9.69
CA CYS A 120 -1.45 -12.38 11.07
C CYS A 120 -1.37 -11.16 11.99
N GLN A 121 -2.52 -10.57 12.32
CA GLN A 121 -2.58 -9.41 13.20
C GLN A 121 -2.33 -9.87 14.63
N LYS A 122 -1.51 -9.11 15.34
CA LYS A 122 -1.43 -9.14 16.79
C LYS A 122 -2.84 -8.90 17.34
N ILE A 123 -3.33 -9.81 18.19
CA ILE A 123 -4.55 -9.62 18.96
C ILE A 123 -4.46 -8.25 19.63
N ARG A 124 -5.33 -7.33 19.21
CA ARG A 124 -5.47 -6.01 19.81
C ARG A 124 -5.81 -6.23 21.29
N LYS A 125 -4.83 -6.14 22.20
CA LYS A 125 -5.09 -6.04 23.64
C LYS A 125 -5.93 -4.78 23.82
N GLN A 126 -7.25 -4.94 23.86
CA GLN A 126 -8.11 -3.90 24.43
C GLN A 126 -7.62 -3.74 25.86
N SER A 127 -7.03 -2.58 26.13
CA SER A 127 -6.76 -2.09 27.47
C SER A 127 -8.07 -2.17 28.26
N LYS A 128 -8.27 -3.23 29.05
CA LYS A 128 -9.19 -3.21 30.18
C LYS A 128 -8.59 -2.29 31.25
N LYS A 129 -8.67 -0.97 31.04
CA LYS A 129 -8.75 -0.03 32.16
C LYS A 129 -10.19 -0.04 32.65
N SER A 130 -10.59 -1.13 33.31
CA SER A 130 -11.79 -1.14 34.14
C SER A 130 -11.33 -1.03 35.58
N LYS A 131 -11.44 0.20 36.10
CA LYS A 131 -11.73 0.55 37.50
C LYS A 131 -11.26 -0.45 38.56
N MET A 132 -10.05 -0.24 39.07
CA MET A 132 -9.74 -0.57 40.46
C MET A 132 -9.75 0.75 41.23
N LYS A 133 -10.96 1.25 41.52
CA LYS A 133 -11.18 2.09 42.70
C LYS A 133 -11.61 1.11 43.79
N LYS A 134 -10.65 0.76 44.65
CA LYS A 134 -10.95 0.38 46.03
C LYS A 134 -11.32 1.64 46.79
#